data_AF-A0A2V9HCB3-F1
#
_entry.id   AF-A0A2V9HCB3-F1
#
_cell.length_a   1.000
_cell.length_b   1.000
_cell.length_c   1.000
_cell.angle_alpha   90.00
_cell.angle_beta   90.00
_cell.angle_gamma   90.00
#
_symmetry.space_group_name_H-M   'P 1'
#
loop_
_entity.id
_entity.type
_entity.pdbx_description
1 polymer ?
#
loop_
_entity_poly.entity_id
_entity_poly.type
_entity_poly.pdbx_seq_one_letter_code
_entity_poly.pdbx_strand_id
1 'polypeptide(L)'
;MDRRGFVKRTCLGSAGLFLGGFGPNIQEGILLPVPPPIQVCGLKDFKPSPLGMPGLFPGRVVQVSDPRSIAGNRLSQRIIRRMLELGMKELTDESTVRAAWLKFIEPTDVVGIKINPSGAPACCSSPELVREIISALQDLRVPPHNIVVYDRYEYEMDIGSYQTLLPPGV
;
A
#
# COMPACT_ATOMS: atom_id res chain seq x y z
N MET A 1 -19.64 11.42 -1.90
CA MET A 1 -19.06 12.78 -2.01
C MET A 1 -17.69 12.64 -2.66
N ASP A 2 -17.46 13.25 -3.84
CA ASP A 2 -16.18 13.14 -4.54
C ASP A 2 -15.09 13.93 -3.79
N ARG A 3 -14.04 13.22 -3.37
CA ARG A 3 -12.91 13.78 -2.60
C ARG A 3 -12.18 14.87 -3.40
N ARG A 4 -12.10 14.74 -4.72
CA ARG A 4 -11.46 15.73 -5.59
C ARG A 4 -12.31 17.00 -5.71
N GLY A 5 -13.62 16.84 -5.80
CA GLY A 5 -14.59 17.94 -5.77
C GLY A 5 -14.60 18.70 -4.43
N PHE A 6 -14.47 18.01 -3.30
CA PHE A 6 -14.47 18.63 -1.97
C PHE A 6 -13.26 19.56 -1.77
N VAL A 7 -12.04 19.08 -2.03
CA VAL A 7 -10.81 19.90 -1.87
C VAL A 7 -10.83 21.14 -2.77
N LYS A 8 -11.24 20.99 -4.04
CA LYS A 8 -11.37 22.12 -4.96
C LYS A 8 -12.33 23.19 -4.45
N ARG A 9 -13.50 22.78 -3.95
CA ARG A 9 -14.53 23.71 -3.45
C ARG A 9 -14.11 24.42 -2.17
N THR A 10 -13.45 23.71 -1.25
CA THR A 10 -13.00 24.29 0.03
C THR A 10 -11.89 25.31 -0.14
N CYS A 11 -10.94 25.09 -1.07
CA CYS A 11 -9.90 26.08 -1.40
C CYS A 11 -10.47 27.34 -2.06
N LEU A 12 -11.47 27.20 -2.94
CA LEU A 12 -12.15 28.33 -3.58
C LEU A 12 -12.97 29.18 -2.59
N GLY A 13 -13.68 28.51 -1.67
CA GLY A 13 -14.49 29.21 -0.66
C GLY A 13 -13.66 30.03 0.32
N SER A 14 -12.44 29.57 0.66
CA SER A 14 -11.55 30.29 1.56
C SER A 14 -10.84 31.46 0.86
N ALA A 15 -10.44 31.34 -0.41
CA ALA A 15 -9.86 32.45 -1.17
C ALA A 15 -10.86 33.59 -1.44
N GLY A 16 -12.14 33.28 -1.68
CA GLY A 16 -13.18 34.28 -1.92
C GLY A 16 -13.51 35.16 -0.70
N LEU A 17 -13.29 34.66 0.52
CA LEU A 17 -13.49 35.41 1.76
C LEU A 17 -12.41 36.47 2.02
N PHE A 18 -11.19 36.28 1.50
CA PHE A 18 -10.06 37.21 1.70
C PHE A 18 -10.00 38.33 0.67
N LEU A 19 -10.61 38.18 -0.51
CA LEU A 19 -10.47 39.12 -1.63
C LEU A 19 -11.74 39.96 -1.91
N GLY A 20 -12.75 39.90 -1.03
CA GLY A 20 -13.81 40.91 -0.97
C GLY A 20 -14.70 41.01 -2.22
N GLY A 21 -15.08 39.90 -2.85
CA GLY A 21 -16.04 39.95 -3.96
C GLY A 21 -16.68 38.61 -4.31
N PHE A 22 -17.98 38.46 -4.00
CA PHE A 22 -18.84 37.46 -4.65
C PHE A 22 -19.34 38.03 -5.98
N GLY A 23 -18.59 37.79 -7.06
CA GLY A 23 -19.08 37.99 -8.43
C GLY A 23 -19.73 36.70 -8.95
N PRO A 24 -20.98 36.73 -9.47
CA PRO A 24 -21.67 35.55 -9.93
C PRO A 24 -21.25 35.20 -11.37
N ASN A 25 -19.96 34.94 -11.64
CA ASN A 25 -19.53 34.34 -12.92
C ASN A 25 -18.03 34.01 -13.03
N ILE A 26 -17.38 33.54 -11.95
CA ILE A 26 -16.01 32.99 -12.10
C ILE A 26 -16.13 31.51 -12.49
N GLN A 27 -16.52 31.30 -13.74
CA GLN A 27 -16.37 30.05 -14.47
C GLN A 27 -15.12 30.08 -15.36
N GLU A 28 -14.14 30.92 -15.04
CA GLU A 28 -12.82 30.81 -15.64
C GLU A 28 -12.11 29.63 -14.98
N GLY A 29 -11.97 28.55 -15.76
CA GLY A 29 -11.19 27.39 -15.36
C GLY A 29 -9.80 27.86 -14.95
N ILE A 30 -9.45 27.64 -13.67
CA ILE A 30 -8.11 27.88 -13.16
C ILE A 30 -7.14 27.16 -14.09
N LEU A 31 -6.42 27.92 -14.92
CA LEU A 31 -5.28 27.44 -15.68
C LEU A 31 -4.22 27.09 -14.64
N LEU A 32 -4.16 25.82 -14.24
CA LEU A 32 -3.06 25.33 -13.44
C LEU A 32 -1.77 25.60 -14.23
N PRO A 33 -0.75 26.22 -13.62
CA PRO A 33 0.53 26.40 -14.30
C PRO A 33 1.02 25.04 -14.77
N VAL A 34 1.59 24.99 -15.98
CA VAL A 34 2.25 23.78 -16.47
C VAL A 34 3.33 23.42 -15.45
N PRO A 35 3.28 22.24 -14.82
CA PRO A 35 4.30 21.85 -13.85
C PRO A 35 5.66 21.92 -14.55
N PRO A 36 6.71 22.41 -13.87
CA PRO A 36 8.04 22.44 -14.47
C PRO A 36 8.42 21.01 -14.90
N PRO A 37 9.21 20.86 -15.98
CA PRO A 37 9.67 19.53 -16.39
C PRO A 37 10.38 18.86 -15.20
N ILE A 38 9.84 17.73 -14.76
CA ILE A 38 10.47 16.93 -13.71
C ILE A 38 11.68 16.26 -14.35
N GLN A 39 12.87 16.82 -14.13
CA GLN A 39 14.11 16.12 -14.45
C GLN A 39 14.29 14.99 -13.45
N VAL A 40 13.95 13.78 -13.87
CA VAL A 40 14.26 12.57 -13.11
C VAL A 40 15.72 12.25 -13.37
N CYS A 41 16.62 12.65 -12.47
CA CYS A 41 18.02 12.22 -12.50
C CYS A 41 18.09 10.75 -12.09
N GLY A 42 17.74 9.85 -13.01
CA GLY A 42 17.88 8.41 -12.81
C GLY A 42 19.33 7.99 -12.63
N LEU A 43 19.55 6.80 -12.08
CA LEU A 43 20.86 6.18 -12.06
C LEU A 43 21.40 6.05 -13.50
N LYS A 44 22.69 6.35 -13.69
CA LYS A 44 23.38 6.04 -14.96
C LYS A 44 23.26 4.54 -15.21
N ASP A 45 22.95 4.17 -16.46
CA ASP A 45 22.79 2.78 -16.91
C ASP A 45 21.67 1.98 -16.21
N PHE A 46 20.63 2.67 -15.73
CA PHE A 46 19.44 2.01 -15.18
C PHE A 46 18.81 1.07 -16.22
N LYS A 47 18.72 -0.21 -15.89
CA LYS A 47 18.02 -1.21 -16.71
C LYS A 47 16.53 -1.18 -16.36
N PRO A 48 15.65 -0.83 -17.32
CA PRO A 48 14.22 -0.88 -17.10
C PRO A 48 13.77 -2.30 -16.72
N SER A 49 12.89 -2.39 -15.74
CA SER A 49 12.21 -3.63 -15.36
C SER A 49 10.70 -3.43 -15.53
N PRO A 50 9.94 -4.47 -15.96
CA PRO A 50 8.47 -4.44 -15.92
C PRO A 50 7.90 -4.15 -14.53
N LEU A 51 8.65 -4.43 -13.47
CA LEU A 51 8.30 -4.11 -12.08
C LEU A 51 8.68 -2.68 -11.66
N GLY A 52 9.47 -1.97 -12.48
CA GLY A 52 9.74 -0.54 -12.28
C GLY A 52 8.52 0.32 -12.57
N MET A 53 8.55 1.60 -12.17
CA MET A 53 7.42 2.51 -12.42
C MET A 53 7.06 2.57 -13.92
N PRO A 54 5.76 2.52 -14.28
CA PRO A 54 4.58 2.59 -13.42
C PRO A 54 4.08 1.23 -12.86
N GLY A 55 4.80 0.14 -13.13
CA GLY A 55 4.47 -1.22 -12.70
C GLY A 55 3.52 -1.96 -13.66
N LEU A 56 3.21 -3.21 -13.33
CA LEU A 56 2.39 -4.12 -14.15
C LEU A 56 0.92 -3.68 -14.30
N PHE A 57 0.39 -2.91 -13.34
CA PHE A 57 -1.03 -2.54 -13.26
C PHE A 57 -1.21 -1.03 -13.03
N PRO A 58 -0.82 -0.18 -14.00
CA PRO A 58 -0.79 1.27 -13.82
C PRO A 58 -2.19 1.83 -13.52
N GLY A 59 -2.33 2.47 -12.35
CA GLY A 59 -3.57 3.14 -11.96
C GLY A 59 -4.72 2.22 -11.56
N ARG A 60 -4.49 0.90 -11.41
CA ARG A 60 -5.51 -0.04 -10.93
C ARG A 60 -5.58 -0.04 -9.40
N VAL A 61 -6.79 0.00 -8.85
CA VAL A 61 -7.04 -0.07 -7.41
C VAL A 61 -8.11 -1.12 -7.16
N VAL A 62 -7.83 -2.02 -6.21
CA VAL A 62 -8.77 -3.04 -5.74
C VAL A 62 -9.08 -2.79 -4.28
N GLN A 63 -10.36 -2.86 -3.92
CA GLN A 63 -10.82 -2.77 -2.55
C GLN A 63 -11.55 -4.06 -2.17
N VAL A 64 -11.11 -4.70 -1.09
CA VAL A 64 -11.80 -5.83 -0.47
C VAL A 64 -12.18 -5.42 0.95
N SER A 65 -13.40 -5.77 1.36
CA SER A 65 -13.90 -5.49 2.72
C SER A 65 -14.69 -6.69 3.23
N ASP A 66 -14.46 -7.06 4.49
CA ASP A 66 -15.31 -7.97 5.24
C ASP A 66 -15.57 -7.34 6.62
N PRO A 67 -16.82 -7.06 7.01
CA PRO A 67 -17.12 -6.41 8.29
C PRO A 67 -16.74 -7.26 9.50
N ARG A 68 -16.48 -8.55 9.32
CA ARG A 68 -16.04 -9.48 10.38
C ARG A 68 -14.52 -9.56 10.47
N SER A 69 -13.78 -8.84 9.62
CA SER A 69 -12.31 -8.80 9.66
C SER A 69 -11.77 -8.27 10.99
N ILE A 70 -12.54 -7.39 11.64
CA ILE A 70 -12.24 -6.84 12.96
C ILE A 70 -13.47 -7.05 13.85
N ALA A 71 -13.30 -7.75 14.97
CA ALA A 71 -14.36 -7.96 15.96
C ALA A 71 -13.77 -7.78 17.36
N GLY A 72 -14.38 -6.91 18.18
CA GLY A 72 -13.90 -6.64 19.54
C GLY A 72 -12.44 -6.17 19.58
N ASN A 73 -12.04 -5.33 18.63
CA ASN A 73 -10.66 -4.83 18.45
C ASN A 73 -9.61 -5.94 18.21
N ARG A 74 -10.04 -7.09 17.66
CA ARG A 74 -9.16 -8.18 17.25
C ARG A 74 -9.36 -8.48 15.78
N LEU A 75 -8.26 -8.72 15.07
CA LEU A 75 -8.32 -9.13 13.67
C LEU A 75 -8.57 -10.63 13.56
N SER A 76 -9.38 -11.01 12.57
CA SER A 76 -9.62 -12.42 12.26
C SER A 76 -8.62 -12.92 11.22
N GLN A 77 -7.63 -13.71 11.65
CA GLN A 77 -6.60 -14.30 10.76
C GLN A 77 -7.18 -14.90 9.47
N ARG A 78 -8.18 -15.77 9.60
CA ARG A 78 -8.82 -16.47 8.48
C ARG A 78 -9.48 -15.51 7.49
N ILE A 79 -10.10 -14.44 7.98
CA ILE A 79 -10.76 -13.46 7.12
C ILE A 79 -9.71 -12.59 6.43
N ILE A 80 -8.66 -12.18 7.15
CA ILE A 80 -7.53 -11.45 6.55
C ILE A 80 -6.87 -12.25 5.43
N ARG A 81 -6.59 -13.55 5.63
CA ARG A 81 -6.12 -14.46 4.57
C ARG A 81 -7.01 -14.36 3.34
N ARG A 82 -8.32 -14.62 3.51
CA ARG A 82 -9.28 -14.60 2.40
C ARG A 82 -9.31 -13.24 1.68
N MET A 83 -9.27 -12.14 2.43
CA MET A 83 -9.29 -10.79 1.86
C MET A 83 -8.03 -10.51 1.04
N LEU A 84 -6.85 -10.91 1.55
CA LEU A 84 -5.58 -10.78 0.84
C LEU A 84 -5.58 -11.62 -0.45
N GLU A 85 -6.03 -12.87 -0.38
CA GLU A 85 -6.15 -13.75 -1.54
C GLU A 85 -7.09 -13.18 -2.63
N LEU A 86 -8.25 -12.65 -2.24
CA LEU A 86 -9.18 -12.01 -3.16
C LEU A 86 -8.57 -10.76 -3.77
N GLY A 87 -7.93 -9.92 -2.96
CA GLY A 87 -7.28 -8.69 -3.42
C GLY A 87 -6.17 -8.97 -4.44
N MET A 88 -5.33 -9.97 -4.17
CA MET A 88 -4.25 -10.36 -5.08
C MET A 88 -4.77 -10.89 -6.41
N LYS A 89 -5.76 -11.79 -6.39
CA LYS A 89 -6.37 -12.31 -7.62
C LYS A 89 -7.02 -11.21 -8.45
N GLU A 90 -7.82 -10.37 -7.82
CA GLU A 90 -8.53 -9.26 -8.49
C GLU A 90 -7.57 -8.18 -9.01
N LEU A 91 -6.45 -7.92 -8.33
CA LEU A 91 -5.44 -6.97 -8.78
C LEU A 91 -4.73 -7.46 -10.05
N THR A 92 -4.48 -8.76 -10.12
CA THR A 92 -3.63 -9.39 -11.14
C THR A 92 -4.40 -10.05 -12.28
N ASP A 93 -5.74 -10.10 -12.19
CA ASP A 93 -6.63 -10.89 -13.05
C ASP A 93 -6.27 -12.39 -13.09
N GLU A 94 -5.71 -12.92 -12.01
CA GLU A 94 -5.29 -14.32 -11.92
C GLU A 94 -6.34 -15.21 -11.24
N SER A 95 -6.48 -16.44 -11.74
CA SER A 95 -7.46 -17.41 -11.23
C SER A 95 -7.03 -18.04 -9.90
N THR A 96 -5.71 -18.09 -9.64
CA THR A 96 -5.13 -18.68 -8.43
C THR A 96 -4.28 -17.66 -7.68
N VAL A 97 -4.27 -17.76 -6.36
CA VAL A 97 -3.45 -16.89 -5.49
C VAL A 97 -1.96 -17.06 -5.81
N ARG A 98 -1.53 -18.30 -6.08
CA ARG A 98 -0.15 -18.59 -6.46
C ARG A 98 0.26 -17.86 -7.74
N ALA A 99 -0.57 -17.90 -8.78
CA ALA A 99 -0.29 -17.19 -10.03
C ALA A 99 -0.25 -15.66 -9.82
N ALA A 100 -1.12 -15.13 -8.96
CA ALA A 100 -1.12 -13.70 -8.60
C ALA A 100 0.21 -13.26 -7.98
N TRP A 101 0.75 -14.00 -6.99
CA TRP A 101 2.02 -13.66 -6.37
C TRP A 101 3.23 -13.85 -7.30
N LEU A 102 3.20 -14.85 -8.19
CA LEU A 102 4.27 -15.08 -9.19
C LEU A 102 4.39 -13.96 -10.24
N LYS A 103 3.45 -13.01 -10.30
CA LYS A 103 3.64 -11.78 -11.09
C LYS A 103 4.75 -10.88 -10.52
N PHE A 104 5.03 -11.00 -9.24
CA PHE A 104 5.89 -10.06 -8.51
C PHE A 104 7.13 -10.72 -7.92
N ILE A 105 7.03 -11.99 -7.50
CA ILE A 105 8.04 -12.67 -6.69
C ILE A 105 8.41 -14.03 -7.30
N GLU A 106 9.71 -14.32 -7.33
CA GLU A 106 10.28 -15.62 -7.67
C GLU A 106 10.81 -16.34 -6.42
N PRO A 107 10.88 -17.69 -6.39
CA PRO A 107 11.31 -18.44 -5.22
C PRO A 107 12.74 -18.12 -4.72
N THR A 108 13.58 -17.59 -5.61
CA THR A 108 14.98 -17.22 -5.31
C THR A 108 15.14 -15.80 -4.78
N ASP A 109 14.07 -15.01 -4.75
CA ASP A 109 14.13 -13.62 -4.30
C ASP A 109 14.48 -13.50 -2.82
N VAL A 110 15.10 -12.37 -2.47
CA VAL A 110 15.14 -11.84 -1.10
C VAL A 110 14.07 -10.76 -1.00
N VAL A 111 13.08 -10.97 -0.15
CA VAL A 111 11.83 -10.19 -0.12
C VAL A 111 11.76 -9.36 1.15
N GLY A 112 11.80 -8.03 1.00
CA GLY A 112 11.57 -7.09 2.10
C GLY A 112 10.08 -6.80 2.31
N ILE A 113 9.57 -7.06 3.51
CA ILE A 113 8.22 -6.66 3.94
C ILE A 113 8.35 -5.42 4.82
N LYS A 114 8.10 -4.24 4.23
CA LYS A 114 8.06 -2.99 4.98
C LYS A 114 6.77 -2.89 5.78
N ILE A 115 6.89 -2.79 7.11
CA ILE A 115 5.75 -2.57 8.01
C ILE A 115 5.68 -1.13 8.49
N ASN A 116 4.62 -0.77 9.20
CA ASN A 116 4.52 0.46 9.99
C ASN A 116 4.23 0.11 11.46
N PRO A 117 5.22 0.21 12.36
CA PRO A 117 5.06 -0.06 13.78
C PRO A 117 4.81 1.18 14.65
N SER A 118 4.92 2.41 14.13
CA SER A 118 5.06 3.64 14.95
C SER A 118 3.86 3.96 15.87
N GLY A 119 2.66 3.43 15.57
CA GLY A 119 1.47 3.58 16.41
C GLY A 119 1.12 2.33 17.23
N ALA A 120 2.03 1.38 17.38
CA ALA A 120 1.76 0.14 18.10
C ALA A 120 1.33 0.39 19.55
N PRO A 121 0.38 -0.40 20.09
CA PRO A 121 -0.33 -1.50 19.42
C PRO A 121 -1.61 -1.05 18.69
N ALA A 122 -2.01 0.22 18.78
CA ALA A 122 -3.34 0.67 18.35
C ALA A 122 -3.44 0.98 16.84
N CYS A 123 -2.36 1.44 16.23
CA CYS A 123 -2.30 1.87 14.83
C CYS A 123 -0.98 1.42 14.19
N CYS A 124 -0.90 0.14 13.86
CA CYS A 124 0.26 -0.46 13.23
C CYS A 124 -0.14 -1.49 12.17
N SER A 125 0.81 -1.93 11.35
CA SER A 125 0.63 -3.08 10.47
C SER A 125 0.25 -4.31 11.30
N SER A 126 -0.92 -4.90 11.08
CA SER A 126 -1.35 -6.03 11.90
C SER A 126 -0.41 -7.24 11.71
N PRO A 127 0.07 -7.88 12.79
CA PRO A 127 0.83 -9.12 12.71
C PRO A 127 0.09 -10.23 11.94
N GLU A 128 -1.25 -10.27 12.02
CA GLU A 128 -2.08 -11.19 11.26
C GLU A 128 -1.86 -11.07 9.75
N LEU A 129 -1.89 -9.85 9.21
CA LEU A 129 -1.64 -9.59 7.79
C LEU A 129 -0.21 -9.94 7.39
N VAL A 130 0.78 -9.56 8.20
CA VAL A 130 2.19 -9.86 7.92
C VAL A 130 2.41 -11.37 7.86
N ARG A 131 1.81 -12.15 8.78
CA ARG A 131 1.85 -13.62 8.75
C ARG A 131 1.23 -14.21 7.49
N GLU A 132 0.15 -13.62 6.96
CA GLU A 132 -0.44 -14.09 5.69
C GLU A 132 0.41 -13.77 4.47
N ILE A 133 1.11 -12.63 4.46
CA ILE A 133 2.09 -12.32 3.41
C ILE A 133 3.25 -13.34 3.48
N ILE A 134 3.80 -13.59 4.67
CA ILE A 134 4.88 -14.58 4.87
C ILE A 134 4.42 -15.97 4.41
N SER A 135 3.22 -16.40 4.78
CA SER A 135 2.65 -17.70 4.36
C SER A 135 2.57 -17.79 2.82
N ALA A 136 2.12 -16.74 2.15
CA ALA A 136 2.04 -16.73 0.68
C ALA A 136 3.43 -16.83 0.02
N LEU A 137 4.44 -16.15 0.57
CA LEU A 137 5.82 -16.25 0.09
C LEU A 137 6.41 -17.65 0.30
N GLN A 138 6.14 -18.26 1.46
CA GLN A 138 6.54 -19.65 1.75
C GLN A 138 5.84 -20.65 0.83
N ASP A 139 4.56 -20.43 0.48
CA ASP A 139 3.84 -21.24 -0.51
C ASP A 139 4.44 -21.12 -1.92
N LEU A 140 5.10 -19.99 -2.23
CA LEU A 140 5.93 -19.83 -3.42
C LEU A 140 7.29 -20.51 -3.33
N ARG A 141 7.65 -21.05 -2.15
CA ARG A 141 8.95 -21.63 -1.79
C ARG A 141 10.08 -20.62 -1.64
N VAL A 142 9.75 -19.35 -1.32
CA VAL A 142 10.77 -18.41 -0.84
C VAL A 142 11.29 -18.93 0.51
N PRO A 143 12.61 -19.13 0.67
CA PRO A 143 13.16 -19.57 1.95
C PRO A 143 12.86 -18.56 3.07
N PRO A 144 12.55 -19.00 4.31
CA PRO A 144 12.28 -18.07 5.41
C PRO A 144 13.38 -17.04 5.61
N HIS A 145 14.65 -17.45 5.54
CA HIS A 145 15.82 -16.56 5.69
C HIS A 145 16.00 -15.53 4.57
N ASN A 146 15.24 -15.65 3.48
CA ASN A 146 15.18 -14.68 2.40
C ASN A 146 14.05 -13.67 2.59
N ILE A 147 13.17 -13.84 3.58
CA ILE A 147 12.09 -12.90 3.88
C ILE A 147 12.59 -12.01 5.02
N VAL A 148 12.54 -10.69 4.84
CA VAL A 148 13.01 -9.72 5.83
C VAL A 148 11.87 -8.77 6.17
N VAL A 149 11.37 -8.83 7.40
CA VAL A 149 10.41 -7.81 7.90
C VAL A 149 11.19 -6.63 8.47
N TYR A 150 10.89 -5.42 8.02
CA TYR A 150 11.67 -4.25 8.44
C TYR A 150 10.86 -2.97 8.60
N ASP A 151 11.40 -2.09 9.45
CA ASP A 151 11.02 -0.70 9.58
C ASP A 151 12.27 0.20 9.54
N ARG A 152 12.08 1.52 9.62
CA ARG A 152 13.16 2.49 9.81
C ARG A 152 13.85 2.28 11.17
N TYR A 153 13.09 1.97 12.22
CA TYR A 153 13.63 1.86 13.58
C TYR A 153 13.28 0.52 14.24
N GLU A 154 14.32 -0.22 14.63
CA GLU A 154 14.21 -1.52 15.32
C GLU A 154 13.38 -1.44 16.60
N TYR A 155 13.61 -0.42 17.44
CA TYR A 155 12.90 -0.28 18.71
C TYR A 155 11.37 -0.16 18.55
N GLU A 156 10.89 0.41 17.43
CA GLU A 156 9.44 0.49 17.18
C GLU A 156 8.87 -0.90 16.86
N MET A 157 9.65 -1.73 16.16
CA MET A 157 9.28 -3.13 15.94
C MET A 157 9.27 -3.92 17.25
N ASP A 158 10.22 -3.66 18.15
CA ASP A 158 10.29 -4.31 19.46
C ASP A 158 9.07 -3.97 20.33
N ILE A 159 8.66 -2.69 20.36
CA ILE A 159 7.45 -2.23 21.04
C ILE A 159 6.21 -2.96 20.48
N GLY A 160 6.16 -3.14 19.15
CA GLY A 160 5.12 -3.91 18.47
C GLY A 160 5.23 -5.43 18.63
N SER A 161 6.30 -5.93 19.24
CA SER A 161 6.59 -7.35 19.46
C SER A 161 6.61 -8.21 18.17
N TYR A 162 6.95 -7.63 17.02
CA TYR A 162 6.95 -8.36 15.74
C TYR A 162 7.90 -9.56 15.74
N GLN A 163 9.06 -9.45 16.37
CA GLN A 163 10.04 -10.52 16.55
C GLN A 163 9.47 -11.77 17.26
N THR A 164 8.40 -11.62 18.05
CA THR A 164 7.73 -12.74 18.73
C THR A 164 6.45 -13.17 18.02
N LEU A 165 5.80 -12.25 17.29
CA LEU A 165 4.49 -12.47 16.67
C LEU A 165 4.57 -13.02 15.23
N LEU A 166 5.79 -13.11 14.67
CA LEU A 166 6.06 -13.62 13.33
C LEU A 166 6.67 -15.04 13.37
N PRO A 167 6.58 -15.81 12.26
CA PRO A 167 7.14 -17.16 12.21
C PRO A 167 8.66 -17.15 12.37
N PRO A 168 9.24 -18.20 12.97
CA PRO A 168 10.69 -18.28 13.16
C PRO A 168 11.44 -18.38 11.82
N GLY A 169 12.63 -17.79 11.78
CA GLY A 169 13.53 -17.85 10.62
C GLY A 169 13.26 -16.83 9.52
N VAL A 170 12.27 -15.94 9.73
CA VAL A 170 12.04 -14.68 9.00
C VAL A 170 12.65 -13.52 9.79
#